data_AF-G4T713-F1
#
_entry.id   AF-G4T713-F1
#
_cell.length_a   1.000
_cell.length_b   1.000
_cell.length_c   1.000
_cell.angle_alpha   90.00
_cell.angle_beta   90.00
_cell.angle_gamma   90.00
#
_symmetry.space_group_name_H-M   'P 1'
#
loop_
_entity.id
_entity.type
_entity.pdbx_description
1 polymer ?
#
loop_
_entity_poly.entity_id
_entity_poly.type
_entity_poly.pdbx_seq_one_letter_code
_entity_poly.pdbx_strand_id
1 'polypeptide(L)'
;MTSNRDQLTQPARVLNLVKIHVLGWSSMYNKATVMSAIMVPLSWSLFAHVQEKIQQIQEAGLPTNSITLLALSIMSYLTIICNSYAAIMAFINAERMSQIPLKISQTAADKPDVGAIRGDVVTIIMYHVKVQFWSLLRAYWFFYFITGYLSIWIELNLYVWVITGSFPLQLFASTSTGVALLPIGLFWLG
;
A
#
# COMPACT_ATOMS: atom_id res chain seq x y z
N MET A 1 27.80 46.19 0.24
CA MET A 1 26.33 46.10 0.18
C MET A 1 25.95 44.80 -0.53
N THR A 2 26.07 43.67 0.17
CA THR A 2 25.77 42.34 -0.36
C THR A 2 24.46 41.85 0.25
N SER A 3 23.47 41.72 -0.62
CA SER A 3 22.35 40.77 -0.57
C SER A 3 21.59 40.60 0.75
N ASN A 4 20.60 41.45 0.97
CA ASN A 4 19.45 41.15 1.86
C ASN A 4 18.38 40.28 1.15
N ARG A 5 18.60 39.86 -0.11
CA ARG A 5 17.65 39.03 -0.87
C ARG A 5 17.88 37.51 -0.73
N ASP A 6 19.06 37.09 -0.29
CA ASP A 6 19.39 35.67 -0.16
C ASP A 6 18.99 35.04 1.19
N GLN A 7 18.72 35.83 2.23
CA GLN A 7 18.37 35.30 3.55
C GLN A 7 16.88 34.95 3.73
N LEU A 8 15.98 35.62 2.98
CA LEU A 8 14.53 35.35 3.02
C LEU A 8 14.08 34.19 2.11
N THR A 9 14.97 33.63 1.29
CA THR A 9 14.62 32.62 0.27
C THR A 9 14.85 31.18 0.72
N GLN A 10 15.73 30.95 1.70
CA GLN A 10 16.08 29.60 2.15
C GLN A 10 14.98 28.90 2.97
N PRO A 11 14.34 29.52 4.00
CA PRO A 11 13.28 28.86 4.76
C PRO A 11 12.00 28.65 3.93
N ALA A 12 11.68 29.59 3.03
CA ALA A 12 10.55 29.46 2.12
C ALA A 12 10.74 28.34 1.09
N ARG A 13 11.96 28.17 0.56
CA ARG A 13 12.31 27.04 -0.34
C ARG A 13 12.23 25.70 0.38
N VAL A 14 12.76 25.60 1.60
CA VAL A 14 12.70 24.39 2.42
C VAL A 14 11.25 24.00 2.69
N LEU A 15 10.40 24.95 3.09
CA LEU A 15 8.98 24.70 3.34
C LEU A 15 8.24 24.23 2.08
N ASN A 16 8.57 24.79 0.91
CA ASN A 16 7.98 24.36 -0.36
C ASN A 16 8.42 22.93 -0.74
N LEU A 17 9.68 22.56 -0.54
CA LEU A 17 10.17 21.21 -0.78
C LEU A 17 9.51 20.18 0.14
N VAL A 18 9.35 20.51 1.43
CA VAL A 18 8.61 19.68 2.40
C VAL A 18 7.16 19.51 1.96
N LYS A 19 6.49 20.59 1.55
CA LYS A 19 5.10 20.53 1.05
C LYS A 19 4.97 19.61 -0.16
N ILE A 20 5.87 19.73 -1.15
CA ILE A 20 5.88 18.87 -2.34
C ILE A 20 6.08 17.40 -1.93
N HIS A 21 7.04 17.12 -1.05
CA HIS A 21 7.30 15.77 -0.57
C HIS A 21 6.09 15.18 0.18
N VAL A 22 5.48 15.95 1.08
CA VAL A 22 4.28 15.54 1.83
C VAL A 22 3.09 15.31 0.89
N LEU A 23 2.88 16.16 -0.11
CA LEU A 23 1.82 16.01 -1.10
C LEU A 23 2.01 14.74 -1.94
N GLY A 24 3.24 14.44 -2.36
CA GLY A 24 3.56 13.22 -3.11
C GLY A 24 3.18 11.96 -2.33
N TRP A 25 3.63 11.87 -1.08
CA TRP A 25 3.29 10.75 -0.20
C TRP A 25 1.82 10.69 0.17
N SER A 26 1.18 11.83 0.48
CA SER A 26 -0.26 11.87 0.78
C SER A 26 -1.09 11.40 -0.41
N SER A 27 -0.73 11.81 -1.63
CA SER A 27 -1.36 11.33 -2.86
C SER A 27 -1.19 9.82 -3.02
N MET A 28 0.02 9.30 -2.78
CA MET A 28 0.30 7.86 -2.83
C MET A 28 -0.54 7.08 -1.82
N TYR A 29 -0.59 7.52 -0.55
CA TYR A 29 -1.40 6.87 0.47
C TYR A 29 -2.89 6.91 0.12
N ASN A 30 -3.43 8.04 -0.36
CA ASN A 30 -4.82 8.13 -0.76
C ASN A 30 -5.16 7.17 -1.92
N LYS A 31 -4.29 7.10 -2.94
CA LYS A 31 -4.44 6.13 -4.04
C LYS A 31 -4.39 4.69 -3.52
N ALA A 32 -3.46 4.39 -2.62
CA ALA A 32 -3.36 3.06 -2.02
C ALA A 32 -4.57 2.70 -1.15
N THR A 33 -5.14 3.66 -0.40
CA THR A 33 -6.40 3.49 0.35
C THR A 33 -7.52 3.08 -0.58
N VAL A 34 -7.73 3.85 -1.67
CA VAL A 34 -8.80 3.58 -2.64
C VAL A 34 -8.61 2.23 -3.31
N MET A 35 -7.38 1.94 -3.77
CA MET A 35 -7.09 0.67 -4.43
C MET A 35 -7.32 -0.51 -3.49
N SER A 36 -6.79 -0.46 -2.26
CA SER A 36 -6.97 -1.54 -1.27
C SER A 36 -8.44 -1.70 -0.87
N ALA A 37 -9.17 -0.60 -0.73
CA ALA A 37 -10.61 -0.63 -0.44
C ALA A 37 -11.44 -1.25 -1.56
N ILE A 38 -11.05 -1.09 -2.83
CA ILE A 38 -11.69 -1.74 -3.99
C ILE A 38 -11.37 -3.23 -4.06
N MET A 39 -10.16 -3.64 -3.64
CA MET A 39 -9.79 -5.06 -3.64
C MET A 39 -10.58 -5.90 -2.64
N VAL A 40 -11.07 -5.31 -1.55
CA VAL A 40 -11.89 -6.00 -0.54
C VAL A 40 -13.22 -6.53 -1.11
N PRO A 41 -14.12 -5.72 -1.70
CA PRO A 41 -15.36 -6.23 -2.28
C PRO A 41 -15.12 -7.15 -3.48
N LEU A 42 -14.03 -6.95 -4.24
CA LEU A 42 -13.65 -7.88 -5.31
C LEU A 42 -13.33 -9.27 -4.76
N SER A 43 -12.45 -9.36 -3.76
CA SER A 43 -12.11 -10.63 -3.11
C SER A 43 -13.33 -11.26 -2.41
N TRP A 44 -14.19 -10.45 -1.80
CA TRP A 44 -15.46 -10.95 -1.24
C TRP A 44 -16.38 -11.55 -2.32
N SER A 45 -16.50 -10.91 -3.48
CA SER A 45 -17.32 -11.42 -4.58
C SER A 45 -16.80 -12.75 -5.13
N LEU A 46 -15.47 -12.88 -5.25
CA LEU A 46 -14.82 -14.14 -5.63
C LEU A 46 -15.07 -15.21 -4.57
N PHE A 47 -14.88 -14.89 -3.29
CA PHE A 47 -15.15 -15.79 -2.19
C PHE A 47 -16.59 -16.30 -2.17
N ALA A 48 -17.58 -15.40 -2.29
CA ALA A 48 -18.99 -15.76 -2.31
C ALA A 48 -19.30 -16.73 -3.46
N HIS A 49 -18.75 -16.47 -4.65
CA HIS A 49 -18.93 -17.35 -5.79
C HIS A 49 -18.24 -18.70 -5.62
N VAL A 50 -17.06 -18.74 -4.99
CA VAL A 50 -16.37 -19.98 -4.64
C VAL A 50 -17.22 -20.80 -3.67
N GLN A 51 -17.79 -20.19 -2.62
CA GLN A 51 -18.66 -20.89 -1.69
C GLN A 51 -19.91 -21.47 -2.38
N GLU A 52 -20.53 -20.70 -3.28
CA GLU A 52 -21.66 -21.17 -4.08
C GLU A 52 -21.29 -22.40 -4.92
N LYS A 53 -20.12 -22.36 -5.58
CA LYS A 53 -19.63 -23.48 -6.39
C LYS A 53 -19.30 -24.71 -5.55
N ILE A 54 -18.71 -24.53 -4.37
CA ILE A 54 -18.42 -25.63 -3.44
C ILE A 54 -19.73 -26.33 -3.05
N GLN A 55 -20.75 -25.56 -2.69
CA GLN A 55 -22.05 -26.11 -2.31
C GLN A 55 -22.71 -26.89 -3.46
N GLN A 56 -22.69 -26.36 -4.68
CA GLN A 56 -23.19 -27.05 -5.87
C GLN A 56 -22.47 -28.39 -6.12
N ILE A 57 -21.15 -28.43 -5.93
CA ILE A 57 -20.36 -29.65 -6.15
C ILE A 57 -20.64 -30.70 -5.06
N GLN A 58 -20.81 -30.27 -3.81
CA GLN A 58 -21.18 -31.15 -2.70
C GLN A 58 -22.57 -31.75 -2.88
N GLU A 59 -23.56 -30.95 -3.29
CA GLU A 59 -24.92 -31.40 -3.60
C GLU A 59 -24.93 -32.40 -4.77
N ALA A 60 -24.02 -32.24 -5.74
CA ALA A 60 -23.86 -33.15 -6.88
C ALA A 60 -23.10 -34.46 -6.56
N GLY A 61 -22.57 -34.62 -5.34
CA GLY A 61 -21.84 -35.82 -4.92
C GLY A 61 -20.51 -36.06 -5.68
N LEU A 62 -19.96 -35.02 -6.32
CA LEU A 62 -18.74 -35.13 -7.11
C LEU A 62 -17.49 -35.07 -6.21
N PRO A 63 -16.43 -35.85 -6.52
CA PRO A 63 -15.19 -35.81 -5.76
C PRO A 63 -14.56 -34.43 -5.86
N THR A 64 -14.47 -33.74 -4.73
CA THR A 64 -13.89 -32.40 -4.65
C THR A 64 -12.50 -32.45 -4.04
N ASN A 65 -11.54 -31.75 -4.64
CA ASN A 65 -10.23 -31.54 -4.04
C ASN A 65 -10.36 -30.55 -2.87
N SER A 66 -10.72 -31.08 -1.70
CA SER A 66 -11.01 -30.33 -0.47
C SER A 66 -9.86 -29.41 -0.05
N ILE A 67 -8.61 -29.82 -0.28
CA ILE A 67 -7.41 -29.05 0.05
C ILE A 67 -7.32 -27.77 -0.78
N THR A 68 -7.59 -27.84 -2.08
CA THR A 68 -7.44 -26.69 -2.98
C THR A 68 -8.55 -25.66 -2.75
N LEU A 69 -9.76 -26.11 -2.42
CA LEU A 69 -10.87 -25.24 -2.04
C LEU A 69 -10.66 -24.58 -0.68
N LEU A 70 -10.08 -25.30 0.29
CA LEU A 70 -9.67 -24.74 1.57
C LEU A 70 -8.60 -23.67 1.37
N ALA A 71 -7.59 -23.93 0.54
CA ALA A 71 -6.55 -22.97 0.20
C ALA A 71 -7.14 -21.71 -0.45
N LEU A 72 -8.08 -21.86 -1.38
CA LEU A 72 -8.77 -20.72 -2.01
C LEU A 72 -9.54 -19.89 -0.99
N SER A 73 -10.25 -20.54 -0.07
CA SER A 73 -11.00 -19.87 1.01
C SER A 73 -10.07 -19.10 1.96
N ILE A 74 -8.96 -19.72 2.39
CA ILE A 74 -7.95 -19.09 3.24
C ILE A 74 -7.35 -17.87 2.53
N MET A 75 -7.04 -18.00 1.24
CA MET A 75 -6.48 -16.90 0.45
C MET A 75 -7.46 -15.74 0.34
N SER A 76 -8.75 -15.98 0.09
CA SER A 76 -9.75 -14.91 0.10
C SER A 76 -9.82 -14.17 1.44
N TYR A 77 -9.84 -14.89 2.57
CA TYR A 77 -9.81 -14.24 3.88
C TYR A 77 -8.54 -13.41 4.09
N LEU A 78 -7.38 -13.95 3.70
CA LEU A 78 -6.12 -13.25 3.80
C LEU A 78 -6.11 -11.98 2.93
N THR A 79 -6.61 -12.06 1.70
CA THR A 79 -6.77 -10.92 0.79
C THR A 79 -7.66 -9.84 1.42
N ILE A 80 -8.83 -10.22 1.94
CA ILE A 80 -9.78 -9.28 2.58
C ILE A 80 -9.13 -8.59 3.78
N ILE A 81 -8.54 -9.37 4.70
CA ILE A 81 -7.92 -8.84 5.92
C ILE A 81 -6.77 -7.91 5.53
N CYS A 82 -5.85 -8.37 4.68
CA CYS A 82 -4.67 -7.59 4.34
C CYS A 82 -5.00 -6.29 3.62
N ASN A 83 -5.92 -6.31 2.65
CA ASN A 83 -6.33 -5.11 1.94
C ASN A 83 -7.13 -4.14 2.84
N SER A 84 -7.96 -4.65 3.76
CA SER A 84 -8.66 -3.81 4.74
C SER A 84 -7.66 -3.10 5.67
N TYR A 85 -6.68 -3.85 6.21
CA TYR A 85 -5.63 -3.29 7.05
C TYR A 85 -4.74 -2.31 6.27
N ALA A 86 -4.39 -2.61 5.02
CA ALA A 86 -3.62 -1.71 4.16
C ALA A 86 -4.38 -0.40 3.91
N ALA A 87 -5.70 -0.45 3.69
CA ALA A 87 -6.53 0.74 3.52
C ALA A 87 -6.58 1.60 4.79
N ILE A 88 -6.84 0.99 5.95
CA ILE A 88 -6.87 1.69 7.25
C ILE A 88 -5.52 2.33 7.53
N MET A 89 -4.42 1.59 7.35
CA MET A 89 -3.07 2.11 7.61
C MET A 89 -2.66 3.18 6.60
N ALA A 90 -3.08 3.07 5.33
CA ALA A 90 -2.86 4.12 4.34
C ALA A 90 -3.56 5.41 4.76
N PHE A 91 -4.82 5.32 5.21
CA PHE A 91 -5.57 6.46 5.73
C PHE A 91 -4.89 7.11 6.95
N ILE A 92 -4.50 6.32 7.95
CA ILE A 92 -3.78 6.82 9.14
C ILE A 92 -2.45 7.49 8.74
N ASN A 93 -1.71 6.90 7.79
CA ASN A 93 -0.45 7.49 7.31
C ASN A 93 -0.69 8.79 6.53
N ALA A 94 -1.75 8.89 5.74
CA ALA A 94 -2.13 10.11 5.02
C ALA A 94 -2.49 11.24 5.99
N GLU A 95 -3.28 10.94 7.02
CA GLU A 95 -3.64 11.90 8.08
C GLU A 95 -2.40 12.36 8.85
N ARG A 96 -1.49 11.45 9.21
CA ARG A 96 -0.25 11.83 9.89
C ARG A 96 0.68 12.67 9.00
N MET A 97 0.72 12.38 7.70
CA MET A 97 1.47 13.16 6.71
C MET A 97 0.97 14.59 6.62
N SER A 98 -0.36 14.81 6.64
CA SER A 98 -0.94 16.16 6.56
C SER A 98 -0.60 17.04 7.76
N GLN A 99 -0.29 16.44 8.91
CA GLN A 99 0.14 17.15 10.12
C GLN A 99 1.61 17.61 10.09
N ILE A 100 2.44 17.08 9.19
CA ILE A 100 3.89 17.35 9.16
C ILE A 100 4.20 18.83 8.87
N PRO A 101 3.61 19.48 7.83
CA PRO A 101 3.87 20.90 7.57
C PRO A 101 3.47 21.80 8.75
N LEU A 102 2.38 21.47 9.46
CA LEU A 102 1.91 22.21 10.61
C LEU A 102 2.90 22.11 11.79
N LYS A 103 3.38 20.90 12.11
CA LYS A 103 4.39 20.69 13.17
C LYS A 103 5.72 21.38 12.86
N ILE A 104 6.14 21.37 11.60
CA ILE A 104 7.35 22.08 11.16
C ILE A 104 7.16 23.59 11.32
N SER A 105 6.01 24.16 10.93
CA SER A 105 5.74 25.59 11.10
C SER A 105 5.71 26.04 12.56
N GLN A 106 5.15 25.22 13.46
CA GLN A 106 5.14 25.49 14.90
C GLN A 106 6.54 25.42 15.50
N THR A 107 7.31 24.38 15.16
CA THR A 107 8.67 24.21 15.72
C THR A 107 9.66 25.25 15.16
N ALA A 108 9.48 25.70 13.92
CA ALA A 108 10.29 26.77 13.32
C ALA A 108 9.99 28.14 13.95
N ALA A 109 8.77 28.36 14.45
CA ALA A 109 8.43 29.57 15.21
C ALA A 109 9.07 29.58 16.61
N ASP A 110 9.15 28.42 17.27
CA ASP A 110 9.70 28.29 18.63
C ASP A 110 11.24 28.22 18.67
N LYS A 111 11.90 27.90 17.55
CA LYS A 111 13.36 27.81 17.45
C LYS A 111 13.85 28.49 16.16
N PRO A 112 14.05 29.81 16.14
CA PRO A 112 14.42 30.55 14.93
C PRO A 112 15.87 30.30 14.43
N ASP A 113 16.71 29.62 15.23
CA ASP A 113 18.14 29.40 14.93
C ASP A 113 18.44 28.25 13.93
N VAL A 114 17.44 27.77 13.19
CA VAL A 114 17.60 26.69 12.19
C VAL A 114 18.29 27.15 10.89
N GLY A 115 19.04 28.26 10.94
CA GLY A 115 19.82 28.79 9.82
C GLY A 115 20.91 27.86 9.28
N ALA A 116 21.10 26.67 9.89
CA ALA A 116 22.19 25.76 9.59
C ALA A 116 21.79 24.31 9.22
N ILE A 117 20.51 23.96 9.06
CA ILE A 117 20.18 22.63 8.51
C ILE A 117 20.38 22.65 6.98
N ARG A 118 21.64 22.60 6.55
CA ARG A 118 22.02 22.09 5.22
C ARG A 118 21.78 20.59 5.25
N GLY A 119 20.56 20.16 4.94
CA GLY A 119 20.19 18.75 4.90
C GLY A 119 19.11 18.49 3.87
N ASP A 120 19.08 17.26 3.37
CA ASP A 120 18.00 16.76 2.53
C ASP A 120 16.63 16.96 3.23
N VAL A 121 15.57 17.08 2.44
CA VAL A 121 14.17 17.27 2.91
C VAL A 121 13.80 16.23 3.98
N VAL A 122 14.34 15.01 3.83
CA VAL A 122 14.18 13.91 4.78
C VAL A 122 14.81 14.25 6.14
N THR A 123 16.02 14.81 6.18
CA THR A 123 16.72 15.21 7.41
C THR A 123 15.95 16.30 8.17
N ILE A 124 15.34 17.24 7.43
CA ILE A 124 14.54 18.33 8.01
C ILE A 124 13.24 17.78 8.62
N ILE A 125 12.55 16.88 7.91
CA ILE A 125 11.38 16.19 8.44
C ILE A 125 11.76 15.35 9.67
N MET A 126 12.90 14.66 9.63
CA MET A 126 13.37 13.81 10.73
C MET A 126 13.73 14.59 11.99
N TYR A 127 14.24 15.82 11.84
CA TYR A 127 14.56 16.68 12.98
C TYR A 127 13.31 17.18 13.71
N HIS A 128 12.22 17.43 12.97
CA HIS A 128 10.98 18.01 13.51
C HIS A 128 9.88 16.97 13.83
N VAL A 129 10.00 15.73 13.37
CA VAL A 129 8.99 14.67 13.55
C VAL A 129 9.62 13.45 14.22
N LYS A 130 9.03 12.92 15.30
CA LYS A 130 9.48 11.67 15.95
C LYS A 130 9.50 10.50 14.95
N VAL A 131 10.70 10.16 14.46
CA VAL A 131 10.94 9.29 13.28
C VAL A 131 10.61 7.82 13.51
N GLN A 132 10.90 7.29 14.70
CA GLN A 132 10.87 5.84 14.94
C GLN A 132 9.48 5.22 14.75
N PHE A 133 8.44 5.85 15.32
CA PHE A 133 7.07 5.35 15.18
C PHE A 133 6.55 5.45 13.74
N TRP A 134 6.97 6.48 13.02
CA TRP A 134 6.49 6.73 11.67
C TRP A 134 7.12 5.78 10.63
N SER A 135 8.41 5.47 10.80
CA SER A 135 9.08 4.46 9.98
C SER A 135 8.44 3.08 10.16
N LEU A 136 8.08 2.71 11.39
CA LEU A 136 7.46 1.43 11.70
C LEU A 136 6.04 1.34 11.12
N LEU A 137 5.25 2.42 11.25
CA LEU A 137 3.90 2.47 10.69
C LEU A 137 3.89 2.38 9.16
N ARG A 138 4.87 3.01 8.50
CA ARG A 138 5.04 2.92 7.05
C ARG A 138 5.47 1.52 6.61
N ALA A 139 6.43 0.90 7.31
CA ALA A 139 6.87 -0.45 7.02
C ALA A 139 5.72 -1.45 7.18
N TYR A 140 4.94 -1.31 8.26
CA TYR A 140 3.75 -2.13 8.50
C TYR A 140 2.72 -1.95 7.38
N TRP A 141 2.39 -0.71 7.03
CA TRP A 141 1.49 -0.43 5.89
C TRP A 141 1.97 -1.10 4.60
N PHE A 142 3.25 -0.94 4.25
CA PHE A 142 3.82 -1.49 3.03
C PHE A 142 3.76 -3.03 3.02
N PHE A 143 4.05 -3.67 4.17
CA PHE A 143 3.94 -5.11 4.31
C PHE A 143 2.51 -5.62 4.04
N TYR A 144 1.50 -5.00 4.63
CA TYR A 144 0.10 -5.37 4.40
C TYR A 144 -0.37 -5.09 2.98
N PHE A 145 0.07 -3.98 2.39
CA PHE A 145 -0.23 -3.62 1.01
C PHE A 145 0.33 -4.65 0.03
N ILE A 146 1.61 -4.99 0.15
CA ILE A 146 2.25 -6.00 -0.70
C ILE A 146 1.62 -7.37 -0.47
N THR A 147 1.42 -7.79 0.78
CA THR A 147 0.81 -9.10 1.09
C THR A 147 -0.60 -9.18 0.51
N GLY A 148 -1.44 -8.17 0.71
CA GLY A 148 -2.80 -8.12 0.15
C GLY A 148 -2.82 -8.11 -1.37
N TYR A 149 -1.87 -7.43 -2.00
CA TYR A 149 -1.69 -7.43 -3.45
C TYR A 149 -1.26 -8.81 -3.98
N LEU A 150 -0.33 -9.49 -3.31
CA LEU A 150 0.10 -10.84 -3.70
C LEU A 150 -1.03 -11.86 -3.52
N SER A 151 -1.75 -11.79 -2.40
CA SER A 151 -2.84 -12.71 -2.09
C SER A 151 -3.94 -12.67 -3.15
N ILE A 152 -4.31 -11.49 -3.68
CA ILE A 152 -5.35 -11.42 -4.71
C ILE A 152 -4.92 -12.06 -6.04
N TRP A 153 -3.64 -11.97 -6.41
CA TRP A 153 -3.14 -12.65 -7.60
C TRP A 153 -3.11 -14.17 -7.42
N ILE A 154 -2.67 -14.64 -6.25
CA ILE A 154 -2.68 -16.07 -5.93
C ILE A 154 -4.12 -16.60 -5.92
N GLU A 155 -5.04 -15.88 -5.28
CA GLU A 155 -6.47 -16.19 -5.25
C GLU A 155 -7.05 -16.30 -6.67
N LEU A 156 -6.75 -15.32 -7.54
CA LEU A 156 -7.24 -15.32 -8.92
C LEU A 156 -6.67 -16.47 -9.75
N ASN A 157 -5.39 -16.83 -9.58
CA ASN A 157 -4.85 -18.02 -10.25
C ASN A 157 -5.52 -19.28 -9.76
N LEU A 158 -5.59 -19.48 -8.44
CA LEU A 158 -6.22 -20.66 -7.86
C LEU A 158 -7.67 -20.78 -8.34
N TYR A 159 -8.41 -19.67 -8.37
CA TYR A 159 -9.77 -19.63 -8.88
C TYR A 159 -9.85 -20.11 -10.35
N VAL A 160 -9.00 -19.58 -11.22
CA VAL A 160 -9.00 -19.94 -12.66
C VAL A 160 -8.60 -21.40 -12.88
N TRP A 161 -7.61 -21.87 -12.13
CA TRP A 161 -7.10 -23.23 -12.22
C TRP A 161 -8.09 -24.27 -11.68
N VAL A 162 -8.85 -23.94 -10.64
CA VAL A 162 -9.76 -24.87 -9.95
C VAL A 162 -11.16 -24.88 -10.54
N ILE A 163 -11.73 -23.71 -10.85
CA ILE A 163 -13.16 -23.60 -11.18
C ILE A 163 -13.41 -23.49 -12.69
N THR A 164 -12.63 -22.66 -13.40
CA THR A 164 -12.95 -22.33 -14.81
C THR A 164 -12.34 -23.30 -15.82
N GLY A 165 -11.25 -24.00 -15.47
CA GLY A 165 -10.70 -25.15 -16.21
C GLY A 165 -10.22 -24.90 -17.65
N SER A 166 -10.49 -23.75 -18.25
CA SER A 166 -10.13 -23.49 -19.65
C SER A 166 -8.66 -23.11 -19.77
N PHE A 167 -7.94 -23.85 -20.60
CA PHE A 167 -6.51 -23.65 -20.84
C PHE A 167 -6.13 -22.21 -21.25
N PRO A 168 -6.88 -21.50 -22.11
CA PRO A 168 -6.56 -20.12 -22.46
C PRO A 168 -6.64 -19.16 -21.27
N LEU A 169 -7.64 -19.32 -20.38
CA LEU A 169 -7.76 -18.47 -19.19
C LEU A 169 -6.63 -18.77 -18.19
N GLN A 170 -6.25 -20.04 -18.03
CA GLN A 170 -5.13 -20.41 -17.16
C GLN A 170 -3.82 -19.76 -17.62
N LEU A 171 -3.52 -19.83 -18.93
CA LEU A 171 -2.32 -19.24 -19.49
C LEU A 171 -2.29 -17.72 -19.33
N PHE A 172 -3.44 -17.06 -19.57
CA PHE A 172 -3.58 -15.61 -19.38
C PHE A 172 -3.44 -15.20 -17.90
N ALA A 173 -4.07 -15.92 -16.98
CA ALA A 173 -4.01 -15.63 -15.55
C ALA A 173 -2.58 -15.81 -15.01
N SER A 174 -1.89 -16.88 -15.39
CA SER A 174 -0.52 -17.13 -14.96
C SER A 174 0.48 -16.14 -15.58
N THR A 175 0.30 -15.77 -16.85
CA THR A 175 1.16 -14.76 -17.51
C THR A 175 0.94 -13.37 -16.90
N SER A 176 -0.32 -12.96 -16.71
CA SER A 176 -0.63 -11.65 -16.10
C SER A 176 -0.09 -11.55 -14.67
N THR A 177 -0.12 -12.65 -13.93
CA THR A 177 0.47 -12.71 -12.58
C THR A 177 1.99 -12.60 -12.63
N GLY A 178 2.67 -13.30 -13.54
CA GLY A 178 4.12 -13.14 -13.73
C GLY A 178 4.51 -11.69 -14.03
N VAL A 179 3.75 -11.01 -14.88
CA VAL A 179 3.97 -9.58 -15.20
C VAL A 179 3.66 -8.68 -14.00
N ALA A 180 2.61 -8.98 -13.23
CA ALA A 180 2.25 -8.20 -12.04
C ALA A 180 3.27 -8.33 -10.89
N LEU A 181 3.93 -9.49 -10.78
CA LEU A 181 4.95 -9.76 -9.76
C LEU A 181 6.34 -9.23 -10.15
N LEU A 182 6.60 -9.00 -11.44
CA LEU A 182 7.90 -8.54 -11.96
C LEU A 182 8.43 -7.27 -11.28
N PRO A 183 7.63 -6.18 -11.11
CA PRO A 183 8.09 -4.98 -10.42
C PRO A 183 8.50 -5.23 -8.96
N ILE A 184 7.83 -6.17 -8.28
CA ILE A 184 8.14 -6.55 -6.91
C ILE A 184 9.47 -7.33 -6.89
N GLY A 185 9.65 -8.29 -7.81
CA GLY A 185 10.91 -9.04 -7.93
C GLY A 185 12.11 -8.15 -8.24
N LEU A 186 11.95 -7.18 -9.13
CA LEU A 186 13.01 -6.21 -9.46
C LEU A 186 13.34 -5.29 -8.26
N PHE A 187 12.34 -4.91 -7.47
CA PHE A 187 12.54 -4.10 -6.26
C PHE A 187 13.29 -4.85 -5.15
N TRP A 188 13.17 -6.18 -5.08
CA TRP A 188 13.89 -7.00 -4.08
C TRP A 188 15.32 -7.37 -4.50
N LEU A 189 15.62 -7.39 -5.81
CA LEU A 189 16.93 -7.74 -6.36
C LEU A 189 17.85 -6.51 -6.56
N GLY A 190 17.30 -5.30 -6.58
CA GLY A 190 18.04 -4.03 -6.70
C GLY A 190 18.32 -3.39 -5.35
#